data_AF-A0A258KXD5-F1
#
_entry.id   AF-A0A258KXD5-F1
#
_cell.length_a   1.000
_cell.length_b   1.000
_cell.length_c   1.000
_cell.angle_alpha   90.00
_cell.angle_beta   90.00
_cell.angle_gamma   90.00
#
_symmetry.space_group_name_H-M   'P 1'
#
loop_
_entity.id
_entity.type
_entity.pdbx_description
1 polymer ?
#
loop_
_entity_poly.entity_id
_entity_poly.type
_entity_poly.pdbx_seq_one_letter_code
_entity_poly.pdbx_strand_id
1 'polypeptide(L)'
;MRRELTQIHVPNEKTGFEILHDQTTREAYFAIVKRTDPAGDTRLFCLVCLIEASGSENGYKDMTESMGPNILAPLPFFQKLEKMIPEPDGKYAAEWRARCRAHHGLPEKTEGSHAADHTLL
;
A
#
# COMPACT_ATOMS: atom_id res chain seq x y z
N MET A 1 13.04 13.13 2.38
CA MET A 1 11.95 13.12 1.37
C MET A 1 10.85 14.04 1.88
N ARG A 2 10.38 15.00 1.08
CA ARG A 2 9.31 15.91 1.46
C ARG A 2 8.00 15.10 1.52
N ARG A 3 7.25 15.17 2.62
CA ARG A 3 6.06 14.34 2.90
C ARG A 3 4.80 14.80 2.16
N GLU A 4 4.94 15.21 0.91
CA GLU A 4 3.83 15.76 0.14
C GLU A 4 3.91 15.25 -1.29
N LEU A 5 3.08 14.25 -1.61
CA LEU A 5 2.74 13.88 -2.99
C LEU A 5 1.64 14.83 -3.44
N THR A 6 1.99 16.03 -3.88
CA THR A 6 1.04 16.95 -4.47
C THR A 6 0.86 16.60 -5.95
N GLN A 7 -0.21 15.86 -6.25
CA GLN A 7 -0.79 15.91 -7.58
C GLN A 7 -1.23 17.36 -7.82
N ILE A 8 -0.99 17.90 -9.02
CA ILE A 8 -1.52 19.22 -9.42
C ILE A 8 -3.04 19.10 -9.39
N HIS A 9 -3.63 19.53 -8.27
CA HIS A 9 -5.03 19.32 -7.91
C HIS A 9 -5.90 20.45 -8.47
N VAL A 10 -7.02 20.09 -9.09
CA VAL A 10 -8.14 21.01 -9.34
C VAL A 10 -8.86 21.17 -8.00
N PRO A 11 -8.90 22.37 -7.37
CA PRO A 11 -9.31 22.51 -5.98
C PRO A 11 -10.78 22.11 -5.79
N ASN A 12 -11.00 20.92 -5.25
CA ASN A 12 -12.16 20.64 -4.43
C ASN A 12 -11.63 20.29 -3.03
N GLU A 13 -12.03 21.06 -2.02
CA GLU A 13 -11.51 20.99 -0.64
C GLU A 13 -11.70 19.62 0.04
N LYS A 14 -12.52 18.74 -0.56
CA LYS A 14 -12.90 17.44 0.00
C LYS A 14 -12.04 16.27 -0.45
N THR A 15 -11.30 16.37 -1.55
CA THR A 15 -10.46 15.28 -2.09
C THR A 15 -8.99 15.46 -1.73
N GLY A 16 -8.31 14.38 -1.35
CA GLY A 16 -6.86 14.44 -1.09
C GLY A 16 -6.22 13.09 -0.79
N PHE A 17 -4.89 13.10 -0.75
CA PHE A 17 -4.05 11.98 -0.33
C PHE A 17 -3.19 12.41 0.86
N GLU A 18 -3.15 11.58 1.89
CA GLU A 18 -2.34 11.81 3.10
C GLU A 18 -1.47 10.58 3.37
N ILE A 19 -0.16 10.79 3.53
CA ILE A 19 0.79 9.73 3.90
C ILE A 19 0.75 9.56 5.42
N LEU A 20 0.21 8.43 5.88
CA LEU A 20 0.06 8.14 7.32
C LEU A 20 1.32 7.50 7.92
N HIS A 21 2.04 6.73 7.11
CA HIS A 21 3.29 6.07 7.48
C HIS A 21 4.06 5.72 6.21
N ASP A 22 5.37 5.90 6.22
CA ASP A 22 6.23 5.54 5.10
C ASP A 22 7.56 4.97 5.55
N GLN A 23 8.19 4.22 4.64
CA GLN A 23 9.55 3.72 4.80
C GLN A 23 10.22 3.63 3.44
N THR A 24 11.47 4.07 3.36
CA THR A 24 12.29 3.99 2.15
C THR A 24 13.40 2.95 2.33
N THR A 25 13.65 2.18 1.28
CA THR A 25 14.81 1.29 1.13
C THR A 25 15.65 1.76 -0.04
N ARG A 26 16.72 1.04 -0.39
CA ARG A 26 17.49 1.34 -1.61
C ARG A 26 16.68 1.09 -2.89
N GLU A 27 15.73 0.16 -2.84
CA GLU A 27 15.05 -0.41 -4.02
C GLU A 27 13.58 0.02 -4.12
N ALA A 28 12.99 0.51 -3.03
CA ALA A 28 11.59 0.92 -3.01
C ALA A 28 11.26 1.94 -1.91
N TYR A 29 10.27 2.78 -2.21
CA TYR A 29 9.51 3.61 -1.29
C TYR A 29 8.17 2.93 -0.99
N PHE A 30 7.86 2.77 0.30
CA PHE A 30 6.62 2.18 0.79
C PHE A 30 5.83 3.24 1.56
N ALA A 31 4.53 3.32 1.33
CA ALA A 31 3.65 4.21 2.10
C ALA A 31 2.29 3.58 2.39
N ILE A 32 1.71 3.92 3.54
CA ILE A 32 0.30 3.74 3.86
C ILE A 32 -0.37 5.09 3.61
N VAL A 33 -1.29 5.12 2.66
CA VAL A 33 -1.90 6.35 2.17
C VAL A 33 -3.38 6.33 2.47
N LYS A 34 -3.90 7.42 3.04
CA LYS A 34 -5.33 7.71 3.13
C LYS A 34 -5.74 8.51 1.90
N ARG A 35 -6.75 8.04 1.19
CA ARG A 35 -7.44 8.79 0.13
C ARG A 35 -8.79 9.24 0.65
N THR A 36 -9.10 10.51 0.48
CA THR A 36 -10.46 11.04 0.61
C THR A 36 -11.02 11.32 -0.78
N ASP A 37 -12.20 10.78 -1.08
CA ASP A 37 -12.86 10.98 -2.37
C ASP A 37 -13.76 12.25 -2.37
N PRO A 38 -14.35 12.64 -3.52
CA PRO A 38 -15.19 13.84 -3.59
C PRO A 38 -16.44 13.79 -2.72
N ALA A 39 -16.96 12.58 -2.43
CA ALA A 39 -18.10 12.38 -1.54
C ALA A 39 -17.71 12.55 -0.07
N GLY A 40 -16.41 12.50 0.25
CA GLY A 40 -15.86 12.58 1.59
C GLY A 40 -15.52 11.21 2.18
N ASP A 41 -15.74 10.12 1.44
CA ASP A 41 -15.41 8.78 1.90
C ASP A 41 -13.89 8.59 1.93
N THR A 42 -13.40 7.93 2.97
CA THR A 42 -11.97 7.69 3.15
C THR A 42 -11.62 6.22 3.00
N ARG A 43 -10.52 5.93 2.30
CA ARG A 43 -9.97 4.57 2.16
C ARG A 43 -8.46 4.57 2.39
N LEU A 44 -7.95 3.47 2.95
CA LEU A 44 -6.52 3.25 3.11
C LEU A 44 -6.00 2.29 2.04
N PHE A 45 -4.83 2.56 1.49
CA PHE A 45 -4.13 1.65 0.60
C PHE A 45 -2.62 1.69 0.85
N CYS A 46 -1.94 0.63 0.40
CA CYS A 46 -0.48 0.58 0.41
C CYS A 46 0.05 1.01 -0.97
N LEU A 47 0.96 1.98 -0.98
CA LEU A 47 1.74 2.37 -2.14
C LEU A 47 3.11 1.73 -2.04
N VAL A 48 3.56 1.13 -3.15
CA VAL A 48 4.92 0.60 -3.30
C VAL A 48 5.47 1.16 -4.61
N CYS A 49 6.47 2.04 -4.51
CA CYS A 49 7.17 2.61 -5.66
C CYS A 49 8.58 2.04 -5.71
N LEU A 50 8.95 1.34 -6.78
CA LEU A 50 10.33 0.93 -6.99
C LEU A 50 11.19 2.18 -7.27
N ILE A 51 12.33 2.28 -6.60
CA ILE A 51 13.29 3.37 -6.80
C ILE A 51 14.66 2.76 -7.06
N GLU A 52 15.42 3.36 -7.97
CA GLU A 52 16.82 3.01 -8.18
C GLU A 52 17.70 4.11 -7.61
N ALA A 53 18.54 3.76 -6.64
CA ALA A 53 19.46 4.72 -6.01
C ALA A 53 20.80 4.91 -6.76
N SER A 54 21.06 4.16 -7.84
CA SER A 54 22.20 4.37 -8.74
C SER A 54 21.85 5.43 -9.78
N GLY A 55 22.58 6.55 -9.80
CA GLY A 55 22.34 7.73 -10.65
C GLY A 55 22.53 7.55 -12.16
N SER A 56 22.00 6.48 -12.75
CA SER A 56 21.93 6.27 -14.19
C SER A 56 20.46 6.10 -14.59
N GLU A 57 19.88 7.18 -15.10
CA GLU A 57 18.63 7.27 -15.89
C GLU A 57 17.39 6.50 -15.41
N ASN A 58 16.35 7.26 -15.04
CA ASN A 58 15.00 6.73 -14.85
C ASN A 58 14.47 6.19 -16.19
N GLY A 59 14.62 4.90 -16.43
CA GLY A 59 13.99 4.21 -17.56
C GLY A 59 12.51 3.99 -17.31
N TYR A 60 11.65 4.48 -18.21
CA TYR A 60 10.26 4.06 -18.29
C TYR A 60 10.21 2.63 -18.84
N LYS A 61 9.68 1.68 -18.05
CA LYS A 61 9.40 0.32 -18.52
C LYS A 61 7.89 0.18 -18.64
N ASP A 62 7.42 -0.13 -19.84
CA ASP A 62 6.07 -0.66 -20.04
C ASP A 62 5.95 -1.99 -19.30
N MET A 63 5.38 -1.91 -18.10
CA MET A 63 5.02 -3.05 -17.30
C MET A 63 3.62 -3.44 -17.75
N THR A 64 3.50 -4.45 -18.60
CA THR A 64 2.23 -5.17 -18.74
C THR A 64 1.69 -5.46 -17.35
N GLU A 65 0.47 -4.99 -17.06
CA GLU A 65 -0.16 -4.76 -15.74
C GLU A 65 -0.37 -5.99 -14.84
N SER A 66 0.37 -7.07 -15.07
CA SER A 66 0.28 -8.35 -14.38
C SER A 66 1.45 -8.65 -13.42
N MET A 67 2.42 -7.74 -13.31
CA MET A 67 3.59 -7.91 -12.45
C MET A 67 3.67 -6.76 -11.45
N GLY A 68 2.96 -6.86 -10.33
CA GLY A 68 3.22 -5.96 -9.21
C GLY A 68 4.61 -6.20 -8.58
N PRO A 69 4.94 -5.43 -7.54
CA PRO A 69 6.32 -5.30 -7.11
C PRO A 69 6.85 -6.63 -6.53
N ASN A 70 7.95 -7.15 -7.09
CA ASN A 70 8.68 -8.29 -6.53
C ASN A 70 9.58 -7.88 -5.34
N ILE A 71 9.37 -6.68 -4.78
CA ILE A 71 10.09 -6.17 -3.61
C ILE A 71 9.33 -6.54 -2.34
N LEU A 72 10.07 -6.88 -1.29
CA LEU A 72 9.52 -7.23 0.02
C LEU A 72 9.57 -6.01 0.93
N ALA A 73 8.48 -5.75 1.65
CA ALA A 73 8.44 -4.65 2.61
C ALA A 73 9.33 -4.94 3.82
N PRO A 74 10.05 -3.94 4.37
CA PRO A 74 10.71 -4.09 5.66
C PRO A 74 9.72 -4.46 6.78
N LEU A 75 10.15 -5.31 7.71
CA LEU A 75 9.29 -5.83 8.78
C LEU A 75 8.53 -4.74 9.57
N PRO A 76 9.15 -3.62 10.01
CA PRO A 76 8.44 -2.60 10.77
C PRO A 76 7.29 -1.96 9.98
N PHE A 77 7.52 -1.62 8.72
CA PHE A 77 6.47 -1.11 7.83
C PHE A 77 5.37 -2.16 7.62
N PHE A 78 5.76 -3.41 7.36
CA PHE A 78 4.81 -4.49 7.09
C PHE A 78 3.87 -4.74 8.26
N GLN A 79 4.38 -4.80 9.49
CA GLN A 79 3.55 -4.93 10.71
C GLN A 79 2.59 -3.74 10.88
N LYS A 80 3.04 -2.52 10.58
CA LYS A 80 2.19 -1.33 10.62
C LYS A 80 1.08 -1.41 9.55
N LEU A 81 1.40 -1.86 8.35
CA LEU A 81 0.45 -2.07 7.26
C LEU A 81 -0.62 -3.09 7.66
N GLU A 82 -0.24 -4.24 8.20
CA GLU A 82 -1.19 -5.27 8.63
C GLU A 82 -2.09 -4.79 9.76
N LYS A 83 -1.57 -3.96 10.67
CA LYS A 83 -2.37 -3.36 11.74
C LYS A 83 -3.41 -2.35 11.20
N MET A 84 -3.04 -1.55 10.20
CA MET A 84 -3.91 -0.47 9.69
C MET A 84 -4.86 -0.95 8.59
N ILE A 85 -4.46 -1.95 7.82
CA ILE A 85 -5.23 -2.51 6.71
C ILE A 85 -5.19 -4.04 6.89
N PRO A 86 -5.95 -4.63 7.83
CA PRO A 86 -5.83 -6.05 8.15
C PRO A 86 -6.20 -6.97 6.99
N GLU A 87 -7.18 -6.58 6.18
CA GLU A 87 -7.65 -7.31 5.02
C GLU A 87 -7.14 -6.65 3.73
N PRO A 88 -6.24 -7.30 2.97
CA PRO A 88 -5.80 -6.80 1.68
C PRO A 88 -6.94 -6.86 0.66
N ASP A 89 -7.02 -5.85 -0.21
CA ASP A 89 -7.96 -5.87 -1.33
C ASP A 89 -7.37 -6.62 -2.54
N GLY A 90 -8.08 -7.64 -3.01
CA GLY A 90 -7.72 -8.42 -4.19
C GLY A 90 -6.60 -9.45 -4.01
N LYS A 91 -6.54 -10.38 -4.97
CA LYS A 91 -5.59 -11.51 -5.00
C LYS A 91 -4.13 -11.05 -4.96
N TYR A 92 -3.78 -10.00 -5.70
CA TYR A 92 -2.40 -9.54 -5.82
C TYR A 92 -1.83 -9.04 -4.49
N ALA A 93 -2.61 -8.24 -3.75
CA ALA A 93 -2.21 -7.75 -2.44
C ALA A 93 -2.12 -8.89 -1.42
N ALA A 94 -3.04 -9.85 -1.46
CA ALA A 94 -2.98 -11.04 -0.62
C ALA A 94 -1.71 -11.87 -0.86
N GLU A 95 -1.39 -12.16 -2.13
CA GLU A 95 -0.18 -12.90 -2.51
C GLU A 95 1.10 -12.16 -2.14
N TRP A 96 1.18 -10.84 -2.36
CA TRP A 96 2.34 -10.05 -1.94
C TRP A 96 2.53 -10.07 -0.42
N ARG A 97 1.44 -9.94 0.35
CA ARG A 97 1.51 -10.04 1.82
C ARG A 97 1.92 -11.44 2.29
N ALA A 98 1.49 -12.50 1.61
CA ALA A 98 1.93 -13.85 1.90
C ALA A 98 3.46 -14.00 1.70
N ARG A 99 4.01 -13.46 0.60
CA ARG A 99 5.46 -13.42 0.37
C ARG A 99 6.21 -12.65 1.45
N CYS A 100 5.70 -11.48 1.86
CA CYS A 100 6.27 -10.70 2.96
C CYS A 100 6.27 -11.47 4.29
N ARG A 101 5.16 -12.14 4.64
CA ARG A 101 5.09 -12.97 5.86
C ARG A 101 6.11 -14.11 5.82
N ALA A 102 6.15 -14.85 4.71
CA ALA A 102 7.08 -15.96 4.54
C ALA A 102 8.55 -15.51 4.67
N HIS A 103 8.90 -14.38 4.07
CA HIS A 103 10.24 -13.81 4.18
C HIS A 103 10.63 -13.44 5.62
N HIS A 104 9.70 -12.89 6.38
CA HIS A 104 9.92 -12.48 7.77
C HIS A 104 9.71 -13.61 8.80
N GLY A 105 9.40 -14.83 8.36
CA GLY A 105 9.10 -15.96 9.24
C GLY A 105 7.84 -15.77 10.09
N LEU A 106 6.87 -14.97 9.60
CA LEU A 106 5.60 -14.74 10.29
C LEU A 106 4.60 -15.87 9.99
N PRO A 107 3.72 -16.22 10.94
CA PRO A 107 2.69 -17.23 10.71
C PRO A 107 1.73 -16.79 9.60
N GLU A 108 1.18 -17.75 8.86
CA GLU A 108 0.08 -17.48 7.94
C GLU A 108 -1.12 -16.94 8.71
N LYS A 109 -1.78 -15.94 8.14
CA LYS A 109 -3.02 -15.42 8.71
C LYS A 109 -4.14 -16.33 8.24
N THR A 110 -4.64 -17.20 9.11
CA THR A 110 -5.80 -18.04 8.84
C THR A 110 -7.00 -17.14 8.56
N GLU A 111 -7.73 -17.38 7.47
CA GLU A 111 -8.99 -16.68 7.18
C GLU A 111 -9.95 -16.89 8.36
N GLY A 112 -10.36 -15.80 9.02
CA GLY A 112 -11.08 -15.90 10.29
C GLY A 112 -12.07 -14.75 10.51
N SER A 113 -13.35 -15.10 10.40
CA SER A 113 -14.57 -14.36 10.77
C SER A 113 -15.01 -13.22 9.84
N HIS A 114 -15.79 -13.60 8.84
CA HIS A 114 -16.89 -12.78 8.31
C HIS A 114 -17.71 -12.26 9.50
N ALA A 115 -17.59 -10.98 9.86
CA ALA A 115 -18.61 -10.32 10.64
C ALA A 115 -19.82 -10.16 9.71
N ALA A 116 -20.64 -11.21 9.66
CA ALA A 116 -21.99 -11.13 9.16
C ALA A 116 -22.77 -10.23 10.13
N ASP A 117 -22.74 -8.92 9.89
CA ASP A 117 -23.75 -8.03 10.43
C ASP A 117 -24.84 -7.90 9.36
N HIS A 118 -25.58 -8.99 9.16
CA HIS A 118 -26.89 -8.93 8.52
C HIS A 118 -27.80 -8.20 9.51
N THR A 119 -28.00 -6.91 9.26
CA THR A 119 -29.16 -6.18 9.75
C THR A 119 -30.41 -6.95 9.32
N LEU A 120 -31.00 -7.70 10.24
CA LEU A 120 -32.36 -8.20 10.14
C LEU A 120 -33.25 -7.29 10.99
N LEU A 121 -34.08 -6.53 10.27
CA LEU A 121 -35.37 -5.92 10.60
C LEU A 121 -35.53 -5.23 11.97
#